data_AF-A0A7V4DXB7-F1
#
_entry.id   AF-A0A7V4DXB7-F1
#
_cell.length_a   1.000
_cell.length_b   1.000
_cell.length_c   1.000
_cell.angle_alpha   90.00
_cell.angle_beta   90.00
_cell.angle_gamma   90.00
#
_symmetry.space_group_name_H-M   'P 1'
#
loop_
_entity.id
_entity.type
_entity.pdbx_description
1 polymer ?
#
loop_
_entity_poly.entity_id
_entity_poly.type
_entity_poly.pdbx_seq_one_letter_code
_entity_poly.pdbx_strand_id
1 'polypeptide(L)'
;MKALQLVQMRREMRSIINLPYVIELPEKESEIKNSLERKLSQYEECVGKFRVSLAGQCFQKRVWVKQGIPFSNPPSPKTMRVFEVGKILHEYLQNFLDEQGLLVLREFELEDAKRIGHLDAVIWDGRQSILYDFKTVNS
;
A
#
# COMPACT_ATOMS: atom_id res chain seq x y z
N MET A 1 2.98 25.04 32.25
CA MET A 1 2.98 23.78 33.05
C MET A 1 2.38 22.55 32.34
N LYS A 2 1.41 22.66 31.40
CA LYS A 2 0.83 21.49 30.70
C LYS A 2 1.74 20.78 29.67
N ALA A 3 2.70 21.50 29.08
CA ALA A 3 3.62 20.91 28.08
C ALA A 3 4.61 19.90 28.69
N LEU A 4 5.02 20.10 29.95
CA LEU A 4 5.91 19.17 30.65
C LEU A 4 5.23 17.83 30.97
N GLN A 5 3.93 17.83 31.31
CA GLN A 5 3.17 16.59 31.53
C GLN A 5 3.04 15.74 30.26
N LEU A 6 2.86 16.37 29.09
CA LEU A 6 2.79 15.66 27.80
C LEU A 6 4.12 15.05 27.38
N VAL A 7 5.24 15.73 27.66
CA VAL A 7 6.59 15.21 27.39
C VAL A 7 6.92 14.05 28.35
N GLN A 8 6.46 14.12 29.59
CA GLN A 8 6.66 13.07 30.60
C GLN A 8 5.79 11.83 30.30
N MET A 9 4.54 12.00 29.88
CA MET A 9 3.70 10.90 29.37
C MET A 9 4.28 10.23 28.11
N ARG A 10 4.89 11.00 27.19
CA ARG A 10 5.59 10.44 26.02
C ARG A 10 6.83 9.63 26.39
N ARG A 11 7.51 9.96 27.50
CA ARG A 11 8.64 9.19 28.02
C ARG A 11 8.19 7.90 28.71
N GLU A 12 7.07 7.94 29.44
CA GLU A 12 6.51 6.75 30.10
C GLU A 12 5.85 5.77 29.11
N MET A 13 5.24 6.26 28.03
CA MET A 13 4.73 5.38 26.96
C MET A 13 5.85 4.64 26.21
N ARG A 14 7.06 5.22 26.11
CA ARG A 14 8.23 4.56 25.51
C ARG A 14 8.80 3.45 26.41
N SER A 15 8.58 3.49 27.72
CA SER A 15 9.04 2.43 28.64
C SER A 15 8.05 1.28 28.81
N ILE A 16 6.80 1.43 28.35
CA ILE A 16 5.78 0.37 28.42
C ILE A 16 5.83 -0.53 27.17
N ILE A 17 6.37 -0.03 26.05
CA ILE A 17 6.56 -0.82 24.83
C ILE A 17 8.01 -1.31 24.78
N ASN A 18 8.35 -2.21 25.70
CA ASN A 18 9.50 -3.11 25.53
C ASN A 18 9.18 -4.09 24.40
N LEU A 19 9.31 -3.65 23.14
CA LEU A 19 9.42 -4.54 22.00
C LEU A 19 10.92 -4.76 21.72
N PRO A 20 11.48 -5.93 22.06
CA PRO A 20 12.92 -6.19 22.00
C PRO A 20 13.41 -6.50 20.57
N TYR A 21 12.72 -6.02 19.54
CA TYR A 21 13.03 -6.38 18.16
C TYR A 21 13.22 -5.11 17.35
N VAL A 22 14.47 -4.69 17.23
CA VAL A 22 14.92 -4.01 16.02
C VAL A 22 14.82 -5.08 14.94
N ILE A 23 13.66 -5.15 14.27
CA ILE A 23 13.45 -6.07 13.16
C ILE A 23 14.36 -5.59 12.03
N GLU A 24 15.26 -6.45 11.55
CA GLU A 24 16.07 -6.19 10.35
C GLU A 24 15.15 -6.21 9.12
N LEU A 25 14.42 -5.11 8.93
CA LEU A 25 13.51 -4.85 7.82
C LEU A 25 14.14 -4.98 6.42
N PRO A 26 15.41 -4.58 6.16
CA PRO A 26 15.95 -4.66 4.81
C PRO A 26 16.15 -6.11 4.32
N GLU A 27 16.53 -7.04 5.22
CA GLU A 27 16.61 -8.46 4.85
C GLU A 27 15.22 -9.02 4.53
N LYS A 28 14.22 -8.66 5.34
CA LYS A 28 12.82 -9.08 5.16
C LYS A 28 12.21 -8.54 3.87
N GLU A 29 12.51 -7.31 3.50
CA GLU A 29 12.07 -6.71 2.24
C GLU A 29 12.56 -7.53 1.04
N SER A 30 13.86 -7.85 1.02
CA SER A 30 14.45 -8.66 -0.04
C SER A 30 13.84 -10.07 -0.10
N GLU A 31 13.61 -10.69 1.05
CA GLU A 31 13.02 -12.02 1.16
C GLU A 31 11.58 -12.04 0.61
N ILE A 32 10.77 -11.04 0.96
CA ILE A 32 9.39 -10.91 0.49
C ILE A 32 9.36 -10.63 -1.01
N LYS A 33 10.18 -9.69 -1.52
CA LYS A 33 10.27 -9.40 -2.95
C LYS A 33 10.63 -10.66 -3.75
N ASN A 34 11.68 -11.37 -3.32
CA ASN A 34 12.12 -12.61 -3.96
C ASN A 34 11.05 -13.72 -3.88
N SER A 35 10.28 -13.78 -2.79
CA SER A 35 9.17 -14.73 -2.61
C SER A 35 8.01 -14.41 -3.55
N LEU A 36 7.66 -13.14 -3.70
CA LEU A 36 6.66 -12.67 -4.65
C LEU A 36 7.09 -12.99 -6.08
N GLU A 37 8.30 -12.62 -6.48
CA GLU A 37 8.85 -12.90 -7.83
C GLU A 37 8.87 -14.39 -8.16
N ARG A 38 9.25 -15.25 -7.21
CA ARG A 38 9.20 -16.72 -7.41
C ARG A 38 7.78 -17.25 -7.64
N LYS A 39 6.77 -16.66 -7.01
CA LYS A 39 5.37 -17.02 -7.28
C LYS A 39 4.92 -16.53 -8.65
N LEU A 40 5.48 -15.44 -9.16
CA LEU A 40 5.15 -14.88 -10.47
C LEU A 40 5.74 -15.68 -11.64
N SER A 41 6.93 -16.26 -11.47
CA SER A 41 7.62 -16.99 -12.56
C SER A 41 6.93 -18.28 -13.02
N GLN A 42 5.90 -18.73 -12.31
CA GLN A 42 5.16 -19.96 -12.63
C GLN A 42 4.06 -19.76 -13.69
N TYR A 43 3.84 -18.53 -14.18
CA TYR A 43 2.73 -18.22 -15.09
C TYR A 43 3.18 -17.97 -16.53
N GLU A 44 2.47 -18.55 -17.50
CA GLU A 44 2.71 -18.39 -18.95
C GLU A 44 2.31 -17.00 -19.48
N GLU A 45 3.12 -16.45 -20.40
CA GLU A 45 2.89 -15.17 -21.07
C GLU A 45 1.54 -15.12 -21.82
N CYS A 46 0.78 -14.02 -21.62
CA CYS A 46 -0.53 -13.80 -22.24
C CYS A 46 -0.56 -12.49 -23.04
N VAL A 47 -1.40 -12.44 -24.08
CA VAL A 47 -1.63 -11.24 -24.90
C VAL A 47 -2.42 -10.20 -24.09
N GLY A 48 -1.70 -9.30 -23.42
CA GLY A 48 -2.23 -8.15 -22.68
C GLY A 48 -2.57 -8.46 -21.22
N LYS A 49 -2.13 -7.58 -20.32
CA LYS A 49 -2.33 -7.73 -18.86
C LYS A 49 -3.56 -6.99 -18.35
N PHE A 50 -4.19 -7.54 -17.33
CA PHE A 50 -5.34 -6.97 -16.65
C PHE A 50 -4.94 -6.20 -15.40
N ARG A 51 -5.22 -4.89 -15.34
CA ARG A 51 -5.00 -4.10 -14.11
C ARG A 51 -6.07 -4.42 -13.07
N VAL A 52 -5.65 -4.87 -11.89
CA VAL A 52 -6.54 -5.26 -10.77
C VAL A 52 -7.36 -4.07 -10.27
N SER A 53 -6.84 -2.83 -10.36
CA SER A 53 -7.58 -1.60 -10.04
C SER A 53 -8.82 -1.35 -10.91
N LEU A 54 -8.95 -2.07 -12.03
CA LEU A 54 -10.15 -2.04 -12.88
C LEU A 54 -11.18 -3.12 -12.50
N ALA A 55 -10.86 -4.00 -11.56
CA ALA A 55 -11.82 -4.96 -11.03
C ALA A 55 -12.98 -4.20 -10.36
N GLY A 56 -14.21 -4.60 -10.66
CA GLY A 56 -15.41 -3.91 -10.19
C GLY A 56 -15.81 -2.64 -10.96
N GLN A 57 -15.03 -2.20 -11.95
CA GLN A 57 -15.44 -1.10 -12.83
C GLN A 57 -16.27 -1.59 -14.03
N CYS A 58 -17.01 -0.66 -14.66
CA CYS A 58 -17.81 -0.94 -15.85
C CYS A 58 -16.99 -1.67 -16.93
N PHE A 59 -17.58 -2.71 -17.51
CA PHE A 59 -16.93 -3.54 -18.54
C PHE A 59 -16.43 -2.71 -19.73
N GLN A 60 -17.23 -1.74 -20.17
CA GLN A 60 -16.87 -0.87 -21.29
C GLN A 60 -15.63 -0.01 -20.98
N LYS A 61 -15.53 0.52 -19.76
CA LYS A 61 -14.34 1.25 -19.30
C LYS A 61 -13.09 0.38 -19.37
N ARG A 62 -13.19 -0.91 -19.01
CA ARG A 62 -12.07 -1.87 -19.08
C ARG A 62 -11.60 -2.07 -20.53
N VAL A 63 -12.53 -2.15 -21.48
CA VAL A 63 -12.22 -2.27 -22.92
C VAL A 63 -11.51 -1.01 -23.43
N TRP A 64 -12.02 0.17 -23.09
CA TRP A 64 -11.41 1.44 -23.51
C TRP A 64 -9.99 1.63 -22.97
N VAL A 65 -9.76 1.31 -21.69
CA VAL A 65 -8.41 1.35 -21.10
C VAL A 65 -7.46 0.40 -21.82
N LYS A 66 -7.92 -0.81 -22.19
CA LYS A 66 -7.11 -1.75 -22.99
C LYS A 66 -6.78 -1.22 -24.40
N GLN A 67 -7.68 -0.44 -24.99
CA GLN A 67 -7.49 0.18 -26.31
C GLN A 67 -6.67 1.47 -26.25
N GLY A 68 -6.25 1.93 -25.06
CA GLY A 68 -5.53 3.19 -24.90
C GLY A 68 -6.40 4.42 -25.17
N ILE A 69 -7.73 4.29 -25.13
CA ILE A 69 -8.65 5.40 -25.36
C ILE A 69 -8.60 6.33 -24.13
N PRO A 70 -8.31 7.62 -24.32
CA PRO A 70 -8.23 8.56 -23.20
C PRO A 70 -9.61 8.79 -22.58
N PHE A 71 -9.62 9.12 -21.29
CA PHE A 71 -10.85 9.52 -20.61
C PHE A 71 -11.41 10.81 -21.21
N SER A 72 -12.67 10.79 -21.63
CA SER A 72 -13.32 11.95 -22.25
C SER A 72 -13.64 13.06 -21.26
N ASN A 73 -13.89 12.72 -20.00
CA ASN A 73 -14.27 13.66 -18.95
C ASN A 73 -13.27 13.58 -17.79
N PRO A 74 -12.53 14.65 -17.48
CA PRO A 74 -11.70 14.68 -16.29
C PRO A 74 -12.58 14.62 -15.02
N PRO A 75 -12.05 14.11 -13.89
CA PRO A 75 -12.76 14.14 -12.62
C PRO A 75 -13.13 15.57 -12.22
N SER A 76 -14.31 15.74 -11.59
CA SER A 76 -14.71 17.05 -11.07
C SER A 76 -13.74 17.56 -9.99
N PRO A 77 -13.67 18.88 -9.73
CA PRO A 77 -12.85 19.41 -8.62
C PRO A 77 -13.20 18.78 -7.26
N LYS A 78 -14.49 18.45 -7.04
CA LYS A 78 -14.91 17.72 -5.83
C LYS A 78 -14.26 16.34 -5.76
N THR A 79 -14.30 15.59 -6.86
CA THR A 79 -13.67 14.26 -6.97
C THR A 79 -12.15 14.34 -6.78
N MET A 80 -11.50 15.36 -7.33
CA MET A 80 -10.06 15.57 -7.15
C MET A 80 -9.68 15.79 -5.70
N ARG A 81 -10.46 16.57 -4.94
CA ARG A 81 -10.26 16.74 -3.49
C ARG A 81 -10.36 15.42 -2.73
N VAL A 82 -11.31 14.57 -3.11
CA VAL A 82 -11.46 13.24 -2.50
C VAL A 82 -10.19 12.41 -2.70
N PHE A 83 -9.65 12.41 -3.92
CA PHE A 83 -8.42 11.68 -4.24
C PHE A 83 -7.19 12.24 -3.50
N GLU A 84 -7.10 13.57 -3.37
CA GLU A 84 -6.01 14.22 -2.63
C GLU A 84 -6.04 13.88 -1.14
N VAL A 85 -7.22 13.94 -0.51
CA VAL A 85 -7.38 13.53 0.90
C VAL A 85 -7.07 12.04 1.07
N GLY A 86 -7.54 11.19 0.15
CA GLY A 86 -7.21 9.77 0.15
C GLY A 86 -5.70 9.53 0.12
N LYS A 87 -4.99 10.23 -0.77
CA LYS A 87 -3.53 10.15 -0.88
C LYS A 87 -2.84 10.58 0.43
N ILE A 88 -3.23 11.70 1.02
CA ILE A 88 -2.66 12.18 2.29
C ILE A 88 -2.86 11.14 3.40
N LEU A 89 -4.03 10.50 3.46
CA LEU A 89 -4.29 9.48 4.48
C LEU A 89 -3.44 8.21 4.25
N HIS A 90 -3.30 7.75 3.01
CA HIS A 90 -2.44 6.62 2.67
C HIS A 90 -1.00 6.91 3.11
N GLU A 91 -0.47 8.09 2.77
CA GLU A 91 0.88 8.50 3.15
C GLU A 91 1.06 8.58 4.66
N TYR A 92 0.08 9.14 5.38
CA TYR A 92 0.08 9.21 6.84
C TYR A 92 0.13 7.82 7.49
N LEU A 93 -0.72 6.89 7.04
CA LEU A 93 -0.76 5.52 7.58
C LEU A 93 0.53 4.75 7.29
N GLN A 94 1.07 4.88 6.07
CA GLN A 94 2.35 4.25 5.71
C GLN A 94 3.50 4.80 6.58
N ASN A 95 3.60 6.12 6.73
CA ASN A 95 4.62 6.73 7.59
C ASN A 95 4.48 6.27 9.04
N PHE A 96 3.25 6.17 9.56
CA PHE A 96 3.00 5.66 10.90
C PHE A 96 3.48 4.20 11.05
N LEU A 97 3.19 3.33 10.09
CA LEU A 97 3.64 1.93 10.11
C LEU A 97 5.16 1.81 10.01
N ASP A 98 5.80 2.67 9.23
CA ASP A 98 7.26 2.75 9.07
C ASP A 98 7.94 3.21 10.36
N GLU A 99 7.39 4.25 11.02
CA GLU A 99 7.87 4.74 12.33
C GLU A 99 7.79 3.68 13.43
N GLN A 100 6.87 2.72 13.32
CA GLN A 100 6.76 1.56 14.23
C GLN A 100 7.66 0.39 13.83
N GLY A 101 8.39 0.48 12.72
CA GLY A 101 9.23 -0.60 12.20
C GLY A 101 8.43 -1.81 11.71
N LEU A 102 7.19 -1.60 11.28
CA LEU A 102 6.30 -2.67 10.81
C LEU A 102 6.19 -2.70 9.28
N LEU A 103 6.43 -1.57 8.60
CA LEU A 103 6.30 -1.46 7.16
C LEU A 103 7.47 -2.15 6.45
N VAL A 104 7.16 -3.02 5.48
CA VAL A 104 8.17 -3.71 4.67
C VAL A 104 8.13 -3.25 3.21
N LEU A 105 6.94 -3.11 2.64
CA LEU A 105 6.77 -2.59 1.28
C LEU A 105 5.77 -1.44 1.29
N ARG A 106 6.08 -0.42 0.48
CA ARG A 106 5.26 0.76 0.24
C ARG A 106 4.97 0.88 -1.24
N GLU A 107 3.72 1.13 -1.61
CA GLU A 107 3.32 1.50 -2.99
C GLU A 107 3.96 0.58 -4.05
N PHE A 108 3.83 -0.73 -3.87
CA PHE A 108 4.56 -1.71 -4.67
C PHE A 108 3.71 -2.23 -5.83
N GLU A 109 4.18 -2.03 -7.07
CA GLU A 109 3.57 -2.63 -8.25
C GLU A 109 4.02 -4.10 -8.37
N LEU A 110 3.05 -5.00 -8.49
CA LEU A 110 3.27 -6.43 -8.64
C LEU A 110 2.64 -6.89 -9.96
N GLU A 111 3.44 -7.51 -10.81
CA GLU A 111 3.03 -7.91 -12.15
C GLU A 111 3.24 -9.42 -12.36
N ASP A 112 2.16 -10.13 -12.71
CA ASP A 112 2.22 -11.52 -13.19
C ASP A 112 1.97 -11.58 -14.70
N ALA A 113 1.97 -12.78 -15.28
CA ALA A 113 1.80 -12.94 -16.72
C ALA A 113 0.44 -12.44 -17.26
N LYS A 114 -0.58 -12.36 -16.41
CA LYS A 114 -1.96 -12.00 -16.74
C LYS A 114 -2.43 -10.69 -16.11
N ARG A 115 -1.79 -10.21 -15.03
CA ARG A 115 -2.32 -9.18 -14.13
C ARG A 115 -1.24 -8.20 -13.69
N ILE A 116 -1.66 -6.96 -13.47
CA ILE A 116 -0.86 -5.91 -12.82
C ILE A 116 -1.66 -5.43 -11.60
N GLY A 117 -1.08 -5.56 -10.42
CA GLY A 117 -1.64 -5.09 -9.15
C GLY A 117 -0.76 -4.00 -8.54
N HIS A 118 -1.37 -3.15 -7.72
CA HIS A 118 -0.68 -2.13 -6.94
C HIS A 118 -1.02 -2.35 -5.48
N LEU A 119 0.00 -2.53 -4.64
CA LEU A 119 -0.14 -2.79 -3.21
C LEU A 119 0.14 -1.51 -2.45
N ASP A 120 -0.78 -1.09 -1.57
CA ASP A 120 -0.56 0.11 -0.76
C ASP A 120 0.52 -0.15 0.30
N ALA A 121 0.42 -1.23 1.06
CA ALA A 121 1.41 -1.60 2.06
C ALA A 121 1.53 -3.11 2.28
N VAL A 122 2.73 -3.57 2.61
CA VAL A 122 2.96 -4.88 3.21
C VAL A 122 3.64 -4.67 4.55
N ILE A 123 3.08 -5.25 5.61
CA ILE A 123 3.65 -5.18 6.96
C ILE A 123 4.14 -6.54 7.42
N TRP A 124 5.05 -6.55 8.40
CA TRP A 124 5.50 -7.74 9.10
C TRP A 124 5.07 -7.71 10.56
N ASP A 125 4.27 -8.68 10.99
CA ASP A 125 3.75 -8.76 12.38
C ASP A 125 4.67 -9.56 13.32
N GLY A 126 5.86 -9.95 12.87
CA GLY A 126 6.77 -10.85 13.58
C GLY A 126 6.64 -12.32 13.18
N ARG A 127 5.55 -12.72 12.51
CA ARG A 127 5.27 -14.11 12.09
C ARG A 127 5.06 -14.25 10.60
N GLN A 128 4.37 -13.28 9.99
CA GLN A 128 3.98 -13.34 8.58
C GLN A 128 3.91 -11.94 7.96
N SER A 129 4.01 -11.92 6.64
CA SER A 129 3.75 -10.73 5.84
C SER A 129 2.25 -10.56 5.61
N ILE A 130 1.70 -9.39 5.92
CA ILE A 130 0.28 -9.07 5.73
C ILE A 130 0.17 -7.93 4.73
N LEU A 131 -0.65 -8.13 3.70
CA LEU A 131 -0.97 -7.12 2.69
C LEU A 131 -2.12 -6.24 3.18
N TYR A 132 -1.91 -4.93 3.15
CA TYR A 132 -2.91 -3.93 3.44
C TYR A 132 -3.28 -3.15 2.17
N ASP A 133 -4.58 -2.97 1.98
CA ASP A 133 -5.19 -2.14 0.96
C ASP A 133 -6.01 -1.06 1.67
N PHE A 134 -5.53 0.18 1.64
CA PHE A 134 -6.18 1.29 2.32
C PHE A 134 -7.34 1.81 1.48
N LYS A 135 -8.43 2.18 2.15
CA LYS A 135 -9.64 2.68 1.51
C LYS A 135 -10.19 3.83 2.30
N THR A 136 -10.40 4.95 1.62
CA THR A 136 -11.11 6.11 2.16
C THR A 136 -12.50 6.17 1.55
N VAL A 137 -13.52 6.37 2.39
CA VAL A 137 -14.91 6.59 1.95
C VAL A 137 -15.31 8.02 2.28
N ASN A 138 -16.00 8.68 1.35
CA ASN A 138 -16.64 10.00 1.51
C ASN A 138 -15.71 11.15 1.97
N SER A 139 -14.53 11.28 1.37
CA SER A 139 -13.63 12.42 1.61
C SER A 139 -14.12 13.70 0.93
#